data_AF-A0A967DF58-F1
#
_entry.id   AF-A0A967DF58-F1
#
_cell.length_a   1.000
_cell.length_b   1.000
_cell.length_c   1.000
_cell.angle_alpha   90.00
_cell.angle_beta   90.00
_cell.angle_gamma   90.00
#
_symmetry.space_group_name_H-M   'P 1'
#
loop_
_entity.id
_entity.type
_entity.pdbx_description
1 polymer ?
#
loop_
_entity_poly.entity_id
_entity_poly.type
_entity_poly.pdbx_seq_one_letter_code
_entity_poly.pdbx_strand_id
1 'polypeptide(L)' 'MKMSQAQFAEAYQIGKRAIQEWEQGGRQPDSAARAYLTVIAKEPLVVLRALGGKQVGSGG' A
#
# COMPACT_ATOMS: atom_id res chain seq x y z
N MET A 1 -4.24 6.49 10.41
CA MET A 1 -5.25 6.87 9.40
C MET A 1 -5.93 5.60 8.90
N LYS A 2 -7.26 5.56 8.79
CA LYS A 2 -7.93 4.46 8.07
C LYS A 2 -8.01 4.84 6.60
N MET A 3 -7.33 4.09 5.73
CA MET A 3 -7.41 4.22 4.27
C MET A 3 -8.31 3.11 3.73
N SER A 4 -9.06 3.41 2.67
CA SER A 4 -9.66 2.35 1.86
C SER A 4 -8.57 1.53 1.17
N GLN A 5 -8.89 0.30 0.75
CA GLN A 5 -7.98 -0.57 0.01
C GLN A 5 -7.41 0.12 -1.25
N ALA A 6 -8.26 0.88 -1.98
CA ALA A 6 -7.84 1.59 -3.18
C ALA A 6 -6.85 2.72 -2.86
N GLN A 7 -7.11 3.50 -1.81
CA GLN A 7 -6.21 4.55 -1.36
C GLN A 7 -4.88 3.98 -0.87
N PHE A 8 -4.89 2.85 -0.16
CA PHE A 8 -3.66 2.19 0.29
C PHE A 8 -2.84 1.67 -0.90
N ALA A 9 -3.50 1.01 -1.85
CA ALA A 9 -2.88 0.50 -3.07
C ALA A 9 -2.19 1.62 -3.86
N GLU A 10 -2.88 2.74 -4.06
CA GLU A 10 -2.34 3.91 -4.76
C GLU A 10 -1.19 4.55 -3.98
N ALA A 11 -1.39 4.83 -2.70
CA ALA A 11 -0.42 5.55 -1.88
C ALA A 11 0.91 4.80 -1.72
N TYR A 12 0.86 3.47 -1.61
CA TYR A 12 2.05 2.63 -1.43
C TYR A 12 2.50 1.89 -2.69
N GLN A 13 1.91 2.20 -3.86
CA GLN A 13 2.24 1.58 -5.14
C GLN A 13 2.16 0.03 -5.09
N ILE A 14 1.16 -0.49 -4.36
CA ILE A 14 0.86 -1.91 -4.27
C ILE A 14 -0.35 -2.19 -5.15
N GLY A 15 -0.28 -3.19 -6.03
CA GLY A 15 -1.40 -3.52 -6.90
C GLY A 15 -2.66 -3.86 -6.08
N LYS A 16 -3.78 -3.17 -6.33
CA LYS A 16 -5.07 -3.40 -5.65
C LYS A 16 -5.48 -4.88 -5.68
N ARG A 17 -5.24 -5.56 -6.81
CA ARG A 17 -5.51 -7.00 -6.98
C ARG A 17 -4.69 -7.87 -6.01
N ALA A 18 -3.43 -7.52 -5.79
CA ALA A 18 -2.57 -8.24 -4.84
C ALA A 18 -3.10 -8.10 -3.40
N ILE A 19 -3.52 -6.90 -3.00
CA ILE A 19 -4.12 -6.68 -1.67
C ILE A 19 -5.40 -7.53 -1.50
N GLN A 20 -6.27 -7.55 -2.51
CA GLN A 20 -7.47 -8.39 -2.48
C GLN A 20 -7.15 -9.87 -2.29
N GLU A 21 -6.15 -10.38 -3.03
CA GLU A 21 -5.73 -11.79 -2.92
C GLU A 21 -5.14 -12.13 -1.54
N TRP A 22 -4.42 -11.18 -0.92
CA TRP A 22 -3.85 -11.36 0.42
C TRP A 22 -4.93 -11.35 1.51
N GLU A 23 -5.86 -10.40 1.44
CA GLU A 23 -6.96 -10.28 2.42
C GLU A 23 -7.97 -11.43 2.31
N GLN A 24 -8.20 -11.95 1.11
CA GLN A 24 -9.09 -13.09 0.86
C GLN A 24 -8.40 -14.44 1.09
N GLY A 25 -7.11 -14.45 1.43
CA GLY A 25 -6.35 -15.67 1.71
C GLY A 25 -5.99 -16.52 0.48
N GLY A 26 -6.20 -15.99 -0.74
CA GLY A 26 -5.91 -16.72 -1.98
C GLY A 26 -4.42 -16.88 -2.25
N ARG A 27 -3.62 -15.84 -1.99
CA ARG A 27 -2.15 -15.86 -2.10
C ARG A 27 -1.56 -15.08 -0.95
N GLN A 28 -0.40 -15.50 -0.45
CA GLN A 28 0.33 -14.74 0.56
C GLN A 28 1.35 -13.78 -0.09
N PRO A 29 1.62 -12.61 0.51
CA PRO A 29 2.69 -11.72 0.04
C PRO A 29 4.03 -12.45 0.05
N ASP A 30 4.88 -12.22 -0.95
CA ASP A 30 6.24 -12.78 -0.98
C ASP A 30 7.18 -12.08 0.04
N SER A 31 8.45 -12.48 0.07
CA SER A 31 9.42 -11.91 1.03
C SER A 31 9.62 -10.40 0.87
N ALA A 32 9.65 -9.89 -0.36
CA ALA A 32 9.81 -8.47 -0.63
C ALA A 32 8.57 -7.68 -0.19
N ALA A 33 7.37 -8.18 -0.52
CA ALA A 33 6.11 -7.58 -0.11
C ALA A 33 5.96 -7.56 1.42
N ARG A 34 6.31 -8.64 2.13
CA ARG A 34 6.27 -8.67 3.60
C ARG A 34 7.26 -7.68 4.24
N ALA A 35 8.48 -7.60 3.71
CA ALA A 35 9.47 -6.63 4.18
C ALA A 35 8.96 -5.20 3.98
N TYR A 36 8.38 -4.93 2.81
CA TYR A 36 7.82 -3.62 2.49
C TYR A 36 6.63 -3.24 3.37
N LEU A 37 5.66 -4.15 3.55
CA LEU A 37 4.53 -3.97 4.47
C LEU A 37 4.98 -3.72 5.91
N THR A 38 6.08 -4.36 6.34
CA THR A 38 6.67 -4.13 7.67
C THR A 38 7.18 -2.70 7.81
N VAL A 39 7.82 -2.15 6.78
CA VAL A 39 8.30 -0.76 6.78
C VAL A 39 7.11 0.21 6.76
N ILE A 40 6.09 -0.04 5.94
CA ILE A 40 4.87 0.78 5.90
C ILE A 40 4.20 0.82 7.28
N ALA A 41 4.12 -0.32 7.97
CA ALA A 41 3.50 -0.40 9.29
C ALA A 41 4.25 0.42 10.35
N LYS A 42 5.58 0.54 10.24
CA LYS A 42 6.42 1.30 11.18
C LYS A 42 6.52 2.78 10.81
N GLU A 43 6.77 3.08 9.55
CA GLU A 43 7.16 4.41 9.05
C GLU A 43 6.33 4.82 7.81
N PRO A 44 4.99 4.88 7.91
CA PRO A 44 4.13 5.11 6.74
C PRO A 44 4.42 6.44 6.05
N LEU A 45 4.68 7.50 6.81
CA LEU A 45 4.95 8.84 6.27
C LEU A 45 6.29 8.93 5.53
N VAL A 46 7.29 8.15 5.97
CA VAL A 46 8.59 8.08 5.30
C VAL A 46 8.44 7.41 3.95
N VAL A 47 7.72 6.28 3.90
CA VAL A 47 7.44 5.57 2.65
C VAL A 47 6.67 6.46 1.68
N LEU A 48 5.59 7.11 2.13
CA LEU A 48 4.81 8.02 1.30
C LEU A 48 5.65 9.16 0.71
N ARG A 49 6.56 9.73 1.51
CA ARG A 49 7.48 10.78 1.06
C ARG A 49 8.48 10.25 0.04
N ALA A 50 9.05 9.08 0.28
CA ALA A 50 10.03 8.45 -0.60
C ALA A 50 9.45 8.09 -1.98
N LEU A 51 8.17 7.72 -2.02
CA LEU A 51 7.44 7.42 -3.27
C LEU A 51 7.00 8.67 -4.04
N GLY A 52 7.36 9.88 -3.58
CA GLY A 52 7.02 11.13 -4.25
C GLY A 52 5.55 11.55 -4.09
N GLY A 53 4.85 11.02 -3.07
CA GLY A 53 3.49 11.32 -2.65
C GLY A 53 2.69 12.26 -3.55
N LYS A 54 2.15 11.72 -4.66
CA LYS A 54 1.01 12.37 -5.30
C LYS A 54 -0.14 12.25 -4.32
N GLN A 55 -0.45 13.35 -3.64
CA GLN A 55 -1.65 13.43 -2.81
C GLN A 55 -2.84 13.01 -3.66
N VAL A 56 -3.53 11.96 -3.25
CA VAL A 56 -4.79 11.52 -3.82
C VAL A 56 -5.77 12.68 -3.64
N GLY A 57 -5.90 13.49 -4.68
CA GLY A 57 -6.59 14.78 -4.62
C GLY A 57 -6.46 15.55 -5.92
N SER A 58 -6.80 14.94 -7.06
CA SER A 58 -7.26 15.67 -8.24
C SER A 58 -7.93 14.71 -9.23
N GLY A 59 -9.23 14.51 -9.03
CA GLY A 59 -10.14 14.01 -10.05
C GLY A 59 -11.43 14.81 -9.88
N GLY A 60 -11.64 15.79 -10.76
CA GLY A 60 -12.93 16.48 -10.93
C GLY A 60 -13.94 15.61 -11.64
#